data_AF-A0AB34GI43-F1
#
_entry.id   AF-A0AB34GI43-F1
#
_cell.length_a   1.000
_cell.length_b   1.000
_cell.length_c   1.000
_cell.angle_alpha   90.00
_cell.angle_beta   90.00
_cell.angle_gamma   90.00
#
_symmetry.space_group_name_H-M   'P 1'
#
loop_
_entity.id
_entity.type
_entity.pdbx_description
1 polymer ?
#
loop_
_entity_poly.entity_id
_entity_poly.type
_entity_poly.pdbx_seq_one_letter_code
_entity_poly.pdbx_strand_id
1 'polypeptide(L)'
;MKHYEDGNSVIQLQHVAQLYKPLLVLQTLGVHQLTFAHRTRALQCLLYLADKETVESLFKKPIEEVKSYLKCITFLASFEALNIPITYELFCNSPKEGMIKGLWKNHSHESMAVRLVTELCLEYKIYDLQLWNGLLQKLLGFKMIPYLRKVLTAISSIYSLWQVPYFSRAWQRVVQIPLLSGIFVSPLPDTLTVAFYISDDLDLIRVARQYVQLDLPAFALACLMLMPHSERRHQEIKNFLGSCDPQIILQQLEEHMNTGQLAGFSHQVRSLVLNNIIDKKEFGILAKTKYFPVLKSHTMNTNNVTELVNYLANELSLEEASVFITEYYKHCGKPVPPEATPCETLKVNLAQSYWVLT
;
A
#
# COMPACT_ATOMS: atom_id res chain seq x y z
N MET A 1 30.72 -35.40 -9.81
CA MET A 1 30.82 -36.23 -8.57
C MET A 1 30.32 -35.38 -7.42
N LYS A 2 29.34 -35.79 -6.60
CA LYS A 2 28.55 -37.03 -6.58
C LYS A 2 27.07 -36.73 -6.82
N HIS A 3 26.38 -37.62 -7.52
CA HIS A 3 24.93 -37.70 -7.45
C HIS A 3 24.53 -38.08 -6.02
N TYR A 4 23.55 -37.37 -5.47
CA TYR A 4 22.61 -37.90 -4.49
C TYR A 4 21.21 -37.47 -4.96
N GLU A 5 20.81 -38.04 -6.10
CA GLU A 5 19.40 -38.09 -6.46
C GLU A 5 18.75 -39.04 -5.46
N ASP A 6 18.09 -38.46 -4.45
CA ASP A 6 17.47 -39.20 -3.37
C ASP A 6 16.16 -39.85 -3.87
N GLY A 7 16.31 -40.93 -4.64
CA GLY A 7 15.21 -41.65 -5.29
C GLY A 7 14.13 -42.12 -4.31
N ASN A 8 14.45 -42.21 -3.01
CA ASN A 8 13.49 -42.51 -1.96
C ASN A 8 12.45 -41.39 -1.80
N SER A 9 12.83 -40.12 -1.97
CA SER A 9 11.93 -38.97 -1.90
C SER A 9 10.94 -38.92 -3.08
N VAL A 10 11.43 -39.17 -4.30
CA VAL A 10 10.62 -39.23 -5.52
C VAL A 10 9.65 -40.40 -5.46
N ILE A 11 10.09 -41.58 -5.01
CA ILE A 11 9.22 -42.75 -4.83
C ILE A 11 8.14 -42.47 -3.77
N GLN A 12 8.48 -41.83 -2.64
CA GLN A 12 7.48 -41.45 -1.63
C GLN A 12 6.45 -40.44 -2.17
N LEU A 13 6.88 -39.41 -2.90
CA LEU A 13 5.97 -38.43 -3.53
C LEU A 13 5.08 -39.07 -4.60
N GLN A 14 5.62 -39.99 -5.42
CA GLN A 14 4.83 -40.76 -6.38
C GLN A 14 3.81 -41.67 -5.68
N HIS A 15 4.17 -42.30 -4.55
CA HIS A 15 3.26 -43.16 -3.79
C HIS A 15 2.15 -42.34 -3.11
N VAL A 16 2.46 -41.15 -2.60
CA VAL A 16 1.47 -40.18 -2.09
C VAL A 16 0.57 -39.68 -3.22
N ALA A 17 1.11 -39.34 -4.40
CA ALA A 17 0.33 -38.94 -5.57
C ALA A 17 -0.59 -40.06 -6.07
N GLN A 18 -0.14 -41.32 -6.02
CA GLN A 18 -0.97 -42.49 -6.30
C GLN A 18 -2.09 -42.68 -5.26
N LEU A 19 -1.83 -42.42 -3.97
CA LEU A 19 -2.84 -42.40 -2.90
C LEU A 19 -3.91 -41.31 -3.11
N TYR A 20 -3.55 -40.15 -3.68
CA TYR A 20 -4.49 -39.10 -4.05
C TYR A 20 -5.21 -39.34 -5.39
N LYS A 21 -4.72 -40.25 -6.25
CA LYS A 21 -5.31 -40.51 -7.57
C LYS A 21 -6.80 -40.93 -7.51
N PRO A 22 -7.25 -41.83 -6.60
CA PRO A 22 -8.68 -42.16 -6.47
C PRO A 22 -9.55 -41.01 -5.94
N LEU A 23 -8.96 -40.09 -5.14
CA LEU A 23 -9.65 -38.89 -4.66
C LEU A 23 -9.90 -37.86 -5.78
N LEU A 24 -9.18 -37.98 -6.90
CA LEU A 24 -9.19 -37.05 -8.03
C LEU A 24 -9.88 -37.63 -9.27
N VAL A 25 -9.71 -38.94 -9.54
CA VAL A 25 -10.31 -39.66 -10.67
C VAL A 25 -11.71 -40.18 -10.31
N LEU A 26 -12.65 -39.25 -10.18
CA LEU A 26 -14.11 -39.32 -10.39
C LEU A 26 -14.98 -40.52 -9.91
N GLN A 27 -14.46 -41.57 -9.26
CA GLN A 27 -15.24 -42.72 -8.81
C GLN A 27 -14.99 -43.07 -7.34
N THR A 28 -15.95 -42.65 -6.51
CA THR A 28 -16.43 -43.36 -5.31
C THR A 28 -15.39 -44.13 -4.48
N LEU A 29 -14.77 -43.46 -3.50
CA LEU A 29 -14.68 -44.11 -2.19
C LEU A 29 -16.11 -44.29 -1.65
N GLY A 30 -16.38 -45.43 -1.00
CA GLY A 30 -17.73 -45.94 -0.81
C GLY A 30 -18.68 -45.05 0.01
N VAL A 31 -19.98 -45.19 -0.30
CA VAL A 31 -21.17 -44.72 0.46
C VAL A 31 -21.37 -43.20 0.56
N HIS A 32 -20.31 -42.38 0.55
CA HIS A 32 -20.43 -40.92 0.51
C HIS A 32 -19.69 -40.33 -0.69
N GLN A 33 -20.41 -39.61 -1.55
CA GLN A 33 -19.77 -38.83 -2.62
C GLN A 33 -18.82 -37.79 -1.99
N LEU A 34 -17.54 -37.86 -2.37
CA LEU A 34 -16.55 -36.87 -1.95
C LEU A 34 -16.96 -35.48 -2.44
N THR A 35 -17.26 -34.60 -1.47
CA THR A 35 -17.63 -33.20 -1.69
C THR A 35 -16.55 -32.45 -2.47
N PHE A 36 -16.91 -31.39 -3.19
CA PHE A 36 -15.94 -30.57 -3.89
C PHE A 36 -14.90 -29.99 -2.93
N ALA A 37 -15.29 -29.60 -1.71
CA ALA A 37 -14.36 -29.10 -0.69
C ALA A 37 -13.27 -30.11 -0.27
N HIS A 38 -13.52 -31.43 -0.36
CA HIS A 38 -12.48 -32.45 -0.14
C HIS A 38 -11.56 -32.58 -1.36
N ARG A 39 -12.13 -32.57 -2.58
CA ARG A 39 -11.36 -32.65 -3.84
C ARG A 39 -10.44 -31.44 -4.02
N THR A 40 -10.90 -30.23 -3.70
CA THR A 40 -10.09 -28.99 -3.72
C THR A 40 -8.88 -29.11 -2.81
N ARG A 41 -9.06 -29.53 -1.55
CA ARG A 41 -7.94 -29.68 -0.60
C ARG A 41 -6.94 -30.74 -1.06
N ALA A 42 -7.42 -31.91 -1.50
CA ALA A 42 -6.57 -32.97 -2.03
C ALA A 42 -5.72 -32.50 -3.22
N LEU A 43 -6.32 -31.76 -4.17
CA LEU A 43 -5.62 -31.23 -5.34
C LEU A 43 -4.65 -30.10 -4.99
N GLN A 44 -4.98 -29.24 -4.02
CA GLN A 44 -4.06 -28.21 -3.51
C GLN A 44 -2.84 -28.85 -2.84
N CYS A 45 -3.03 -29.87 -2.00
CA CYS A 45 -1.92 -30.61 -1.40
C CYS A 45 -1.03 -31.26 -2.48
N LEU A 46 -1.62 -31.90 -3.49
CA LEU A 46 -0.86 -32.50 -4.58
C LEU A 46 -0.04 -31.47 -5.37
N LEU A 47 -0.64 -30.33 -5.76
CA LEU A 47 0.05 -29.27 -6.50
C LEU A 47 1.10 -28.51 -5.67
N TYR A 48 1.09 -28.66 -4.35
CA TYR A 48 2.11 -28.11 -3.45
C TYR A 48 3.28 -29.08 -3.22
N LEU A 49 3.01 -30.39 -3.23
CA LEU A 49 3.99 -31.43 -2.90
C LEU A 49 4.67 -32.04 -4.13
N ALA A 50 4.01 -32.07 -5.28
CA ALA A 50 4.53 -32.68 -6.50
C ALA A 50 5.05 -31.63 -7.49
N ASP A 51 6.12 -32.00 -8.20
CA ASP A 51 6.67 -31.23 -9.31
C ASP A 51 5.74 -31.30 -10.55
N LYS A 52 6.05 -30.47 -11.56
CA LYS A 52 5.25 -30.36 -12.78
C LYS A 52 5.13 -31.69 -13.53
N GLU A 53 6.22 -32.45 -13.66
CA GLU A 53 6.28 -33.67 -14.48
C GLU A 53 5.50 -34.81 -13.81
N THR A 54 5.59 -34.92 -12.47
CA THR A 54 4.76 -35.83 -11.68
C THR A 54 3.26 -35.49 -11.81
N VAL A 55 2.88 -34.21 -11.79
CA VAL A 55 1.47 -33.79 -11.97
C VAL A 55 0.98 -34.09 -13.39
N GLU A 56 1.72 -33.70 -14.42
CA GLU A 56 1.31 -33.88 -15.82
C GLU A 56 1.21 -35.38 -16.20
N SER A 57 2.12 -36.21 -15.70
CA SER A 57 2.06 -37.67 -15.88
C SER A 57 0.92 -38.35 -15.11
N LEU A 58 0.58 -37.89 -13.90
CA LEU A 58 -0.53 -38.43 -13.11
C LEU A 58 -1.89 -38.17 -13.78
N PHE A 59 -2.12 -36.93 -14.24
CA PHE A 59 -3.37 -36.50 -14.85
C PHE A 59 -3.46 -36.75 -16.36
N LYS A 60 -2.33 -37.03 -17.02
CA LYS A 60 -2.21 -37.09 -18.50
C LYS A 60 -2.71 -35.81 -19.18
N LYS A 61 -2.47 -34.66 -18.54
CA LYS A 61 -2.94 -33.33 -18.95
C LYS A 61 -1.87 -32.28 -18.59
N PRO A 62 -1.77 -31.17 -19.34
CA PRO A 62 -0.92 -30.04 -18.96
C PRO A 62 -1.27 -29.50 -17.57
N ILE A 63 -0.26 -29.02 -16.83
CA ILE A 63 -0.45 -28.51 -15.46
C ILE A 63 -1.44 -27.33 -15.41
N GLU A 64 -1.55 -26.55 -16.48
CA GLU A 64 -2.51 -25.44 -16.58
C GLU A 64 -3.97 -25.92 -16.70
N GLU A 65 -4.23 -27.07 -17.32
CA GLU A 65 -5.55 -27.71 -17.26
C GLU A 65 -5.88 -28.21 -15.85
N VAL A 66 -4.89 -28.76 -15.14
CA VAL A 66 -5.05 -29.22 -13.75
C VAL A 66 -5.32 -28.04 -12.80
N LYS A 67 -4.62 -26.92 -12.97
CA LYS A 67 -4.89 -25.66 -12.26
C LYS A 67 -6.27 -25.08 -12.61
N SER A 68 -6.69 -25.13 -13.87
CA SER A 68 -8.03 -24.70 -14.31
C SER A 68 -9.12 -25.56 -13.67
N TYR A 69 -8.93 -26.88 -13.63
CA TYR A 69 -9.82 -27.81 -12.92
C TYR A 69 -9.89 -27.49 -11.42
N LEU A 70 -8.74 -27.23 -10.76
CA LEU A 70 -8.71 -26.79 -9.36
C LEU A 70 -9.55 -25.53 -9.12
N LYS A 71 -9.44 -24.51 -9.98
CA LYS A 71 -10.25 -23.29 -9.89
C LYS A 71 -11.74 -23.61 -9.95
N CYS A 72 -12.17 -24.39 -10.95
CA CYS A 72 -13.56 -24.80 -11.10
C CYS A 72 -14.10 -25.54 -9.86
N ILE A 73 -13.39 -26.54 -9.34
CA ILE A 73 -13.85 -27.27 -8.14
C ILE A 73 -13.82 -26.42 -6.87
N THR A 74 -12.97 -25.38 -6.79
CA THR A 74 -12.96 -24.43 -5.67
C THR A 74 -14.22 -23.55 -5.65
N PHE A 75 -14.70 -23.11 -6.82
CA PHE A 75 -16.00 -22.44 -6.91
C PHE A 75 -17.16 -23.40 -6.61
N LEU A 76 -17.13 -24.63 -7.13
CA LEU A 76 -18.15 -25.64 -6.85
C LEU A 76 -18.23 -25.99 -5.36
N ALA A 77 -17.10 -26.06 -4.65
CA ALA A 77 -17.08 -26.20 -3.18
C ALA A 77 -17.77 -25.04 -2.46
N SER A 78 -17.74 -23.83 -3.04
CA SER A 78 -18.42 -22.65 -2.49
C SER A 78 -19.93 -22.67 -2.78
N PHE A 79 -20.35 -23.14 -3.96
CA PHE A 79 -21.77 -23.38 -4.26
C PHE A 79 -22.35 -24.50 -3.37
N GLU A 80 -21.61 -25.59 -3.20
CA GLU A 80 -21.93 -26.72 -2.32
C GLU A 80 -22.10 -26.27 -0.86
N ALA A 81 -21.18 -25.42 -0.35
CA ALA A 81 -21.28 -24.86 1.00
C ALA A 81 -22.47 -23.90 1.21
N LEU A 82 -23.01 -23.32 0.12
CA LEU A 82 -24.24 -22.52 0.11
C LEU A 82 -25.50 -23.36 -0.16
N ASN A 83 -25.37 -24.70 -0.26
CA ASN A 83 -26.43 -25.63 -0.66
C ASN A 83 -27.05 -25.32 -2.04
N ILE A 84 -26.28 -24.72 -2.95
CA ILE A 84 -26.71 -24.39 -4.32
C ILE A 84 -26.28 -25.53 -5.25
N PRO A 85 -27.22 -26.30 -5.83
CA PRO A 85 -26.89 -27.47 -6.64
C PRO A 85 -26.37 -27.05 -8.03
N ILE A 86 -25.04 -27.12 -8.22
CA ILE A 86 -24.39 -26.91 -9.52
C ILE A 86 -23.44 -28.09 -9.81
N THR A 87 -23.58 -28.69 -11.00
CA THR A 87 -22.65 -29.72 -11.49
C THR A 87 -21.43 -29.09 -12.16
N TYR A 88 -20.33 -29.84 -12.26
CA TYR A 88 -19.13 -29.37 -12.95
C TYR A 88 -19.42 -28.98 -14.42
N GLU A 89 -20.19 -29.81 -15.13
CA GLU A 89 -20.59 -29.55 -16.52
C GLU A 89 -21.41 -28.27 -16.66
N LEU A 90 -22.40 -28.07 -15.78
CA LEU A 90 -23.23 -26.85 -15.77
C LEU A 90 -22.37 -25.62 -15.44
N PHE A 91 -21.46 -25.72 -14.47
CA PHE A 91 -20.54 -24.62 -14.16
C PHE A 91 -19.64 -24.28 -15.34
N CYS A 92 -19.04 -25.27 -16.00
CA CYS A 92 -18.15 -25.03 -17.16
C CYS A 92 -18.92 -24.43 -18.35
N ASN A 93 -20.05 -25.02 -18.73
CA ASN A 93 -20.76 -24.69 -19.97
C ASN A 93 -21.70 -23.47 -19.87
N SER A 94 -22.04 -23.03 -18.65
CA SER A 94 -22.93 -21.87 -18.47
C SER A 94 -22.26 -20.52 -18.75
N PRO A 95 -23.02 -19.52 -19.26
CA PRO A 95 -22.53 -18.14 -19.37
C PRO A 95 -22.31 -17.57 -17.97
N LYS A 96 -21.05 -17.28 -17.63
CA LYS A 96 -20.63 -16.92 -16.26
C LYS A 96 -21.35 -15.68 -15.75
N GLU A 97 -21.53 -14.66 -16.59
CA GLU A 97 -22.27 -13.45 -16.23
C GLU A 97 -23.73 -13.72 -15.86
N GLY A 98 -24.44 -14.56 -16.63
CA GLY A 98 -25.82 -14.94 -16.32
C GLY A 98 -25.93 -15.71 -15.00
N MET A 99 -25.02 -16.67 -14.77
CA MET A 99 -24.92 -17.42 -13.52
C MET A 99 -24.64 -16.51 -12.32
N ILE A 100 -23.71 -15.57 -12.45
CA ILE A 100 -23.34 -14.57 -11.43
C ILE A 100 -24.51 -13.65 -11.11
N LYS A 101 -25.20 -13.12 -12.13
CA LYS A 101 -26.38 -12.25 -11.95
C LYS A 101 -27.55 -13.01 -11.31
N GLY A 102 -27.73 -14.30 -11.64
CA GLY A 102 -28.68 -15.19 -10.96
C GLY A 102 -28.36 -15.43 -9.49
N LEU A 103 -27.10 -15.78 -9.18
CA LEU A 103 -26.61 -15.96 -7.81
C LEU A 103 -26.80 -14.68 -6.98
N TRP A 104 -26.44 -13.52 -7.54
CA TRP A 104 -26.64 -12.21 -6.90
C TRP A 104 -28.11 -11.93 -6.60
N LYS A 105 -29.00 -12.13 -7.58
CA LYS A 105 -30.45 -11.86 -7.42
C LYS A 105 -31.06 -12.68 -6.28
N ASN A 106 -30.65 -13.94 -6.14
CA ASN A 106 -31.28 -14.88 -5.20
C ASN A 106 -30.60 -14.90 -3.81
N HIS A 107 -29.27 -14.76 -3.75
CA HIS A 107 -28.49 -14.98 -2.52
C HIS A 107 -27.73 -13.75 -1.98
N SER A 108 -27.92 -12.53 -2.52
CA SER A 108 -27.26 -11.30 -2.02
C SER A 108 -27.63 -10.89 -0.57
N HIS A 109 -28.47 -11.67 0.12
CA HIS A 109 -28.75 -11.54 1.55
C HIS A 109 -27.75 -12.32 2.43
N GLU A 110 -26.94 -13.22 1.87
CA GLU A 110 -25.92 -14.00 2.57
C GLU A 110 -24.51 -13.45 2.30
N SER A 111 -23.70 -13.26 3.33
CA SER A 111 -22.33 -12.70 3.20
C SER A 111 -21.39 -13.62 2.40
N MET A 112 -21.53 -14.94 2.56
CA MET A 112 -20.72 -15.92 1.83
C MET A 112 -21.10 -15.99 0.34
N ALA A 113 -22.37 -15.82 -0.01
CA ALA A 113 -22.80 -15.73 -1.41
C ALA A 113 -22.32 -14.41 -2.05
N VAL A 114 -22.42 -13.28 -1.34
CA VAL A 114 -21.84 -12.00 -1.81
C VAL A 114 -20.34 -12.11 -2.03
N ARG A 115 -19.62 -12.82 -1.15
CA ARG A 115 -18.20 -13.13 -1.37
C ARG A 115 -17.99 -13.98 -2.63
N LEU A 116 -18.74 -15.07 -2.81
CA LEU A 116 -18.63 -15.94 -4.00
C LEU A 116 -18.90 -15.16 -5.30
N VAL A 117 -19.94 -14.32 -5.34
CA VAL A 117 -20.20 -13.41 -6.47
C VAL A 117 -19.01 -12.50 -6.74
N THR A 118 -18.39 -11.94 -5.70
CA THR A 118 -17.21 -11.07 -5.82
C THR A 118 -16.00 -11.81 -6.43
N GLU A 119 -15.65 -13.00 -5.91
CA GLU A 119 -14.55 -13.81 -6.45
C GLU A 119 -14.79 -14.21 -7.92
N LEU A 120 -16.03 -14.60 -8.25
CA LEU A 120 -16.42 -14.95 -9.62
C LEU A 120 -16.35 -13.74 -10.58
N CYS A 121 -16.73 -12.54 -10.12
CA CYS A 121 -16.59 -11.32 -10.93
C CYS A 121 -15.11 -10.99 -11.21
N LEU A 122 -14.23 -11.18 -10.23
CA LEU A 122 -12.79 -10.92 -10.38
C LEU A 122 -12.13 -11.95 -11.33
N GLU A 123 -12.36 -13.25 -11.13
CA GLU A 123 -11.76 -14.31 -11.96
C GLU A 123 -12.24 -14.23 -13.42
N TYR A 124 -13.54 -14.03 -13.64
CA TYR A 124 -14.13 -13.96 -14.99
C TYR A 124 -14.18 -12.55 -15.59
N LYS A 125 -13.56 -11.55 -14.92
CA LYS A 125 -13.44 -10.15 -15.38
C LYS A 125 -14.77 -9.47 -15.72
N ILE A 126 -15.79 -9.69 -14.89
CA ILE A 126 -17.15 -9.16 -15.08
C ILE A 126 -17.29 -7.88 -14.27
N TYR A 127 -17.38 -6.75 -14.98
CA TYR A 127 -17.35 -5.39 -14.42
C TYR A 127 -18.65 -4.61 -14.67
N ASP A 128 -19.79 -5.28 -14.51
CA ASP A 128 -21.12 -4.67 -14.56
C ASP A 128 -21.28 -3.64 -13.43
N LEU A 129 -21.56 -2.38 -13.80
CA LEU A 129 -21.57 -1.26 -12.86
C LEU A 129 -22.66 -1.39 -11.78
N GLN A 130 -23.83 -1.95 -12.11
CA GLN A 130 -24.94 -2.11 -11.17
C GLN A 130 -24.67 -3.23 -10.19
N LEU A 131 -24.10 -4.34 -10.67
CA LEU A 131 -23.64 -5.44 -9.83
C LEU A 131 -22.56 -4.98 -8.85
N TRP A 132 -21.52 -4.27 -9.32
CA TRP A 132 -20.46 -3.77 -8.46
C TRP A 132 -20.93 -2.71 -7.45
N ASN A 133 -21.88 -1.85 -7.82
CA ASN A 133 -22.54 -0.94 -6.87
C ASN A 133 -23.18 -1.71 -5.71
N GLY A 134 -23.93 -2.79 -6.02
CA GLY A 134 -24.52 -3.67 -5.03
C GLY A 134 -23.50 -4.43 -4.19
N LEU A 135 -22.45 -4.99 -4.82
CA LEU A 135 -21.40 -5.75 -4.14
C LEU A 135 -20.69 -4.90 -3.08
N LEU A 136 -20.23 -3.71 -3.45
CA LEU A 136 -19.52 -2.82 -2.52
C LEU A 136 -20.42 -2.38 -1.36
N GLN A 137 -21.72 -2.14 -1.60
CA GLN A 137 -22.70 -1.88 -0.56
C GLN A 137 -22.85 -3.06 0.41
N LYS A 138 -23.02 -4.29 -0.10
CA LYS A 138 -23.22 -5.48 0.74
C LYS A 138 -21.96 -5.88 1.50
N LEU A 139 -20.78 -5.85 0.87
CA LEU A 139 -19.50 -6.15 1.53
C LEU A 139 -19.22 -5.20 2.70
N LEU A 140 -19.54 -3.91 2.53
CA LEU A 140 -19.47 -2.92 3.61
C LEU A 140 -20.54 -3.18 4.69
N GLY A 141 -21.78 -3.47 4.28
CA GLY A 141 -22.91 -3.76 5.19
C GLY A 141 -22.68 -5.00 6.07
N PHE A 142 -22.07 -6.05 5.52
CA PHE A 142 -21.63 -7.23 6.25
C PHE A 142 -20.32 -7.03 7.04
N LYS A 143 -19.79 -5.79 7.10
CA LYS A 143 -18.57 -5.41 7.82
C LYS A 143 -17.33 -6.22 7.42
N MET A 144 -17.25 -6.68 6.17
CA MET A 144 -16.15 -7.52 5.66
C MET A 144 -14.89 -6.70 5.34
N ILE A 145 -14.50 -5.77 6.21
CA ILE A 145 -13.53 -4.69 5.93
C ILE A 145 -12.16 -5.19 5.43
N PRO A 146 -11.53 -6.23 6.03
CA PRO A 146 -10.26 -6.76 5.53
C PRO A 146 -10.36 -7.38 4.13
N TYR A 147 -11.52 -7.94 3.79
CA TYR A 147 -11.77 -8.52 2.48
C TYR A 147 -12.13 -7.43 1.45
N LEU A 148 -13.01 -6.50 1.81
CA LEU A 148 -13.38 -5.34 0.99
C LEU A 148 -12.13 -4.52 0.60
N ARG A 149 -11.14 -4.38 1.50
CA ARG A 149 -9.84 -3.78 1.16
C ARG A 149 -9.15 -4.50 0.01
N LYS A 150 -9.02 -5.84 0.07
CA LYS A 150 -8.39 -6.64 -1.00
C LYS A 150 -9.16 -6.51 -2.32
N VAL A 151 -10.49 -6.53 -2.26
CA VAL A 151 -11.37 -6.35 -3.42
C VAL A 151 -11.15 -4.97 -4.05
N LEU A 152 -11.20 -3.90 -3.25
CA LEU A 152 -10.97 -2.52 -3.69
C LEU A 152 -9.58 -2.33 -4.33
N THR A 153 -8.53 -2.90 -3.73
CA THR A 153 -7.19 -2.93 -4.34
C THR A 153 -7.20 -3.66 -5.69
N ALA A 154 -7.86 -4.83 -5.79
CA ALA A 154 -7.91 -5.59 -7.05
C ALA A 154 -8.67 -4.87 -8.18
N ILE A 155 -9.72 -4.11 -7.85
CA ILE A 155 -10.49 -3.34 -8.85
C ILE A 155 -9.98 -1.90 -9.07
N SER A 156 -8.91 -1.49 -8.39
CA SER A 156 -8.39 -0.12 -8.47
C SER A 156 -7.95 0.30 -9.87
N SER A 157 -7.32 -0.61 -10.62
CA SER A 157 -6.85 -0.41 -12.00
C SER A 157 -7.97 -0.44 -13.05
N ILE A 158 -9.23 -0.57 -12.63
CA ILE A 158 -10.38 -0.80 -13.50
C ILE A 158 -11.21 0.48 -13.56
N TYR A 159 -10.76 1.43 -14.39
CA TYR A 159 -11.31 2.79 -14.49
C TYR A 159 -12.83 2.86 -14.77
N SER A 160 -13.42 1.85 -15.43
CA SER A 160 -14.88 1.80 -15.63
C SER A 160 -15.65 1.71 -14.30
N LEU A 161 -15.08 1.05 -13.29
CA LEU A 161 -15.71 0.89 -11.97
C LEU A 161 -15.62 2.16 -11.11
N TRP A 162 -14.79 3.14 -11.46
CA TRP A 162 -14.69 4.39 -10.69
C TRP A 162 -15.98 5.21 -10.78
N GLN A 163 -16.79 5.00 -11.83
CA GLN A 163 -18.11 5.62 -12.02
C GLN A 163 -19.20 5.02 -11.10
N VAL A 164 -18.90 3.93 -10.37
CA VAL A 164 -19.86 3.31 -9.45
C VAL A 164 -20.04 4.19 -8.21
N PRO A 165 -21.26 4.66 -7.86
CA PRO A 165 -21.47 5.62 -6.77
C PRO A 165 -21.00 5.17 -5.38
N TYR A 166 -20.90 3.85 -5.14
CA TYR A 166 -20.35 3.29 -3.91
C TYR A 166 -18.84 3.01 -3.93
N PHE A 167 -18.15 3.20 -5.06
CA PHE A 167 -16.72 2.93 -5.18
C PHE A 167 -15.91 3.84 -4.25
N SER A 168 -16.03 5.16 -4.44
CA SER A 168 -15.38 6.15 -3.59
C SER A 168 -15.79 5.97 -2.14
N ARG A 169 -17.10 5.86 -1.86
CA ARG A 169 -17.67 5.65 -0.51
C ARG A 169 -17.09 4.41 0.20
N ALA A 170 -16.88 3.30 -0.52
CA ALA A 170 -16.29 2.09 0.05
C ALA A 170 -14.83 2.32 0.44
N TRP A 171 -14.03 3.00 -0.40
CA TRP A 171 -12.68 3.44 -0.05
C TRP A 171 -12.67 4.34 1.20
N GLN A 172 -13.51 5.37 1.25
CA GLN A 172 -13.59 6.27 2.43
C GLN A 172 -13.80 5.48 3.72
N ARG A 173 -14.69 4.47 3.69
CA ARG A 173 -15.00 3.64 4.86
C ARG A 173 -13.89 2.66 5.21
N VAL A 174 -13.23 2.03 4.23
CA VAL A 174 -12.09 1.13 4.47
C VAL A 174 -10.86 1.87 5.03
N VAL A 175 -10.72 3.15 4.71
CA VAL A 175 -9.70 4.06 5.28
C VAL A 175 -10.10 4.54 6.68
N GLN A 176 -11.34 5.00 6.87
CA GLN A 176 -11.79 5.58 8.15
C GLN A 176 -12.03 4.54 9.26
N ILE A 177 -12.48 3.31 8.96
CA ILE A 177 -12.85 2.33 10.00
C ILE A 177 -11.67 1.94 10.91
N PRO A 178 -10.45 1.63 10.40
CA PRO A 178 -9.28 1.40 11.26
C PRO A 178 -8.96 2.57 12.19
N LEU A 179 -9.07 3.80 11.69
CA LEU A 179 -8.81 5.03 12.46
C LEU A 179 -9.83 5.21 13.59
N LEU A 180 -11.10 4.88 13.32
CA LEU A 180 -12.19 4.95 14.31
C LEU A 180 -12.16 3.81 15.34
N SER A 181 -11.52 2.67 15.05
CA SER A 181 -11.49 1.51 15.94
C SER A 181 -10.24 1.43 16.82
N GLY A 182 -9.26 2.32 16.63
CA GLY A 182 -7.96 2.27 17.31
C GLY A 182 -7.07 1.09 16.91
N ILE A 183 -7.55 0.19 16.04
CA ILE A 183 -6.79 -0.96 15.55
C ILE A 183 -5.94 -0.50 14.37
N PHE A 184 -4.76 0.04 14.68
CA PHE A 184 -3.78 0.47 13.68
C PHE A 184 -3.15 -0.75 12.97
N VAL A 185 -3.81 -1.23 11.92
CA VAL A 185 -3.20 -2.18 10.98
C VAL A 185 -2.32 -1.38 10.01
N SER A 186 -1.01 -1.37 10.30
CA SER A 186 0.19 -1.09 9.47
C SER A 186 0.03 -0.17 8.24
N PRO A 187 0.92 0.82 8.01
CA PRO A 187 0.80 1.75 6.87
C PRO A 187 0.77 0.91 5.57
N LEU A 188 -0.28 0.79 4.75
CA LEU A 188 -1.31 1.70 4.26
C LEU A 188 -0.96 2.61 3.04
N PRO A 189 0.26 2.67 2.45
CA PRO A 189 0.51 3.55 1.29
C PRO A 189 -0.30 3.15 0.07
N ASP A 190 -0.11 1.92 -0.41
CA ASP A 190 -0.62 1.44 -1.69
C ASP A 190 -2.16 1.42 -1.77
N THR A 191 -2.83 1.47 -0.61
CA THR A 191 -4.29 1.58 -0.50
C THR A 191 -4.75 3.02 -0.33
N LEU A 192 -3.97 3.88 0.34
CA LEU A 192 -4.25 5.31 0.42
C LEU A 192 -3.99 6.03 -0.90
N THR A 193 -2.81 5.88 -1.52
CA THR A 193 -2.46 6.56 -2.78
C THR A 193 -3.52 6.30 -3.85
N VAL A 194 -3.92 5.04 -3.99
CA VAL A 194 -5.03 4.60 -4.84
C VAL A 194 -6.36 5.24 -4.43
N ALA A 195 -6.75 5.20 -3.15
CA ALA A 195 -7.99 5.85 -2.69
C ALA A 195 -8.01 7.36 -2.93
N PHE A 196 -6.85 8.01 -2.89
CA PHE A 196 -6.67 9.45 -3.11
C PHE A 196 -6.76 9.85 -4.59
N TYR A 197 -6.22 9.05 -5.51
CA TYR A 197 -6.37 9.30 -6.95
C TYR A 197 -7.81 9.10 -7.47
N ILE A 198 -8.64 8.31 -6.77
CA ILE A 198 -9.96 7.90 -7.27
C ILE A 198 -11.11 8.76 -6.71
N SER A 199 -10.87 9.56 -5.67
CA SER A 199 -11.95 10.22 -4.93
C SER A 199 -11.66 11.70 -4.64
N ASP A 200 -12.00 12.59 -5.58
CA ASP A 200 -12.19 14.03 -5.32
C ASP A 200 -13.15 14.27 -4.13
N ASP A 201 -14.15 13.38 -3.95
CA ASP A 201 -15.11 13.40 -2.84
C ASP A 201 -14.51 13.01 -1.46
N LEU A 202 -13.23 12.62 -1.36
CA LEU A 202 -12.66 12.21 -0.09
C LEU A 202 -12.32 13.44 0.75
N ASP A 203 -13.00 13.57 1.89
CA ASP A 203 -12.70 14.58 2.91
C ASP A 203 -11.36 14.26 3.61
N LEU A 204 -10.27 14.59 2.92
CA LEU A 204 -8.89 14.46 3.38
C LEU A 204 -8.61 15.28 4.64
N ILE A 205 -9.32 16.40 4.84
CA ILE A 205 -9.21 17.23 6.04
C ILE A 205 -9.75 16.45 7.24
N ARG A 206 -10.90 15.77 7.10
CA ARG A 206 -11.45 14.91 8.15
C ARG A 206 -10.56 13.70 8.44
N VAL A 207 -9.95 13.08 7.42
CA VAL A 207 -8.98 11.98 7.62
C VAL A 207 -7.71 12.49 8.32
N ALA A 208 -7.17 13.65 7.92
CA ALA A 208 -6.02 14.27 8.58
C ALA A 208 -6.32 14.59 10.07
N ARG A 209 -7.50 15.13 10.37
CA ARG A 209 -7.95 15.37 11.76
C ARG A 209 -8.04 14.09 12.59
N GLN A 210 -8.41 12.95 11.99
CA GLN A 210 -8.39 11.64 12.67
C GLN A 210 -6.95 11.19 12.97
N TYR A 211 -6.00 11.41 12.06
CA TYR A 211 -4.59 11.13 12.35
C TYR A 211 -4.02 12.04 13.45
N VAL A 212 -4.45 13.30 13.54
CA VAL A 212 -4.09 14.19 14.68
C VAL A 212 -4.65 13.64 16.00
N GLN A 213 -5.88 13.13 16.02
CA GLN A 213 -6.48 12.52 17.22
C GLN A 213 -5.82 11.20 17.65
N LEU A 214 -4.95 10.62 16.81
CA LEU A 214 -4.19 9.41 17.07
C LEU A 214 -2.70 9.71 17.31
N ASP A 215 -2.32 10.97 17.53
CA ASP A 215 -0.94 11.45 17.67
C ASP A 215 -0.04 11.07 16.49
N LEU A 216 -0.57 11.02 15.26
CA LEU A 216 0.13 10.67 14.03
C LEU A 216 0.25 11.85 13.03
N PRO A 217 0.89 12.99 13.41
CA PRO A 217 0.93 14.19 12.57
C PRO A 217 1.65 13.99 11.22
N ALA A 218 2.60 13.05 11.09
CA ALA A 218 3.20 12.76 9.78
C ALA A 218 2.19 12.18 8.78
N PHE A 219 1.27 11.34 9.25
CA PHE A 219 0.19 10.78 8.43
C PHE A 219 -0.91 11.81 8.15
N ALA A 220 -1.18 12.72 9.10
CA ALA A 220 -2.08 13.85 8.86
C ALA A 220 -1.55 14.77 7.75
N LEU A 221 -0.28 15.18 7.83
CA LEU A 221 0.38 16.00 6.82
C LEU A 221 0.42 15.30 5.45
N ALA A 222 0.69 14.00 5.42
CA ALA A 222 0.62 13.17 4.22
C ALA A 222 -0.75 13.26 3.52
N CYS A 223 -1.85 13.18 4.28
CA CYS A 223 -3.20 13.33 3.73
C CYS A 223 -3.46 14.74 3.18
N LEU A 224 -2.98 15.79 3.87
CA LEU A 224 -3.13 17.18 3.40
C LEU A 224 -2.35 17.43 2.10
N MET A 225 -1.14 16.91 1.96
CA MET A 225 -0.33 17.03 0.73
C MET A 225 -1.01 16.45 -0.51
N LEU A 226 -1.92 15.50 -0.33
CA LEU A 226 -2.60 14.78 -1.41
C LEU A 226 -3.97 15.41 -1.76
N MET A 227 -4.31 16.57 -1.19
CA MET A 227 -5.52 17.31 -1.55
C MET A 227 -5.48 17.83 -3.00
N PRO A 228 -6.56 17.66 -3.80
CA PRO A 228 -6.58 18.08 -5.20
C PRO A 228 -6.58 19.61 -5.36
N HIS A 229 -7.34 20.33 -4.53
CA HIS A 229 -7.47 21.80 -4.62
C HIS A 229 -6.24 22.51 -4.04
N SER A 230 -5.45 23.16 -4.89
CA SER A 230 -4.17 23.79 -4.56
C SER A 230 -4.28 24.86 -3.45
N GLU A 231 -5.14 25.87 -3.58
CA GLU A 231 -5.23 26.97 -2.61
C GLU A 231 -5.60 26.48 -1.21
N ARG A 232 -6.69 25.70 -1.11
CA ARG A 232 -7.15 25.11 0.14
C ARG A 232 -6.09 24.18 0.75
N ARG A 233 -5.39 23.40 -0.07
CA ARG A 233 -4.25 22.56 0.36
C ARG A 233 -3.16 23.40 1.03
N HIS A 234 -2.70 24.48 0.39
CA HIS A 234 -1.64 25.33 0.95
C HIS A 234 -2.08 25.96 2.28
N GLN A 235 -3.33 26.41 2.40
CA GLN A 235 -3.84 26.98 3.64
C GLN A 235 -3.91 25.95 4.78
N GLU A 236 -4.46 24.75 4.55
CA GLU A 236 -4.56 23.70 5.57
C GLU A 236 -3.16 23.20 5.98
N ILE A 237 -2.23 23.03 5.03
CA ILE A 237 -0.83 22.67 5.32
C ILE A 237 -0.16 23.76 6.17
N LYS A 238 -0.30 25.04 5.81
CA LYS A 238 0.31 26.16 6.56
C LYS A 238 -0.26 26.27 7.97
N ASN A 239 -1.57 26.09 8.13
CA ASN A 239 -2.22 26.04 9.44
C ASN A 239 -1.66 24.89 10.28
N PHE A 240 -1.60 23.68 9.70
CA PHE A 240 -1.11 22.46 10.35
C PHE A 240 0.34 22.58 10.82
N LEU A 241 1.25 23.06 9.95
CA LEU A 241 2.66 23.32 10.26
C LEU A 241 2.87 24.52 11.21
N GLY A 242 1.83 25.30 11.48
CA GLY A 242 1.81 26.30 12.55
C GLY A 242 1.41 25.74 13.92
N SER A 243 0.72 24.59 13.96
CA SER A 243 0.18 23.98 15.19
C SER A 243 0.89 22.72 15.67
N CYS A 244 1.70 22.07 14.83
CA CYS A 244 2.35 20.80 15.13
C CYS A 244 3.86 20.94 15.27
N ASP A 245 4.45 20.20 16.22
CA ASP A 245 5.90 20.11 16.41
C ASP A 245 6.58 19.41 15.20
N PRO A 246 7.48 20.10 14.48
CA PRO A 246 8.25 19.51 13.39
C PRO A 246 9.08 18.28 13.80
N GLN A 247 9.56 18.21 15.05
CA GLN A 247 10.38 17.10 15.53
C GLN A 247 9.58 15.78 15.54
N ILE A 248 8.33 15.81 16.01
CA ILE A 248 7.44 14.64 16.05
C ILE A 248 7.16 14.13 14.63
N ILE A 249 6.94 15.05 13.68
CA ILE A 249 6.72 14.69 12.26
C ILE A 249 7.96 14.00 11.70
N LEU A 250 9.15 14.57 11.90
CA LEU A 250 10.41 14.00 11.39
C LEU A 250 10.72 12.63 12.01
N GLN A 251 10.37 12.41 13.28
CA GLN A 251 10.48 11.12 13.95
C GLN A 251 9.58 10.06 13.34
N GLN A 252 8.29 10.36 13.12
CA GLN A 252 7.37 9.40 12.52
C GLN A 252 7.72 9.06 11.06
N LEU A 253 8.33 9.99 10.32
CA LEU A 253 8.84 9.71 8.96
C LEU A 253 10.00 8.70 8.97
N GLU A 254 10.83 8.72 10.02
CA GLU A 254 11.95 7.80 10.23
C GLU A 254 11.49 6.42 10.73
N GLU A 255 10.51 6.40 11.65
CA GLU A 255 10.00 5.18 12.29
C GLU A 255 8.98 4.41 11.44
N HIS A 256 8.20 5.09 10.59
CA HIS A 256 7.02 4.49 9.93
C HIS A 256 6.94 4.68 8.41
N MET A 257 7.75 5.56 7.81
CA MET A 257 7.67 5.86 6.36
C MET A 257 9.00 5.67 5.61
N ASN A 258 9.89 4.82 6.13
CA ASN A 258 11.24 4.61 5.61
C ASN A 258 11.37 3.46 4.58
N THR A 259 10.29 2.71 4.29
CA THR A 259 10.33 1.49 3.46
C THR A 259 9.39 1.54 2.24
N GLY A 260 9.78 0.86 1.15
CA GLY A 260 8.95 0.70 -0.04
C GLY A 260 8.55 2.02 -0.72
N GLN A 261 7.33 2.09 -1.27
CA GLN A 261 6.82 3.30 -1.94
C GLN A 261 6.69 4.51 -1.00
N LEU A 262 6.60 4.30 0.33
CA LEU A 262 6.59 5.39 1.30
C LEU A 262 7.90 6.18 1.33
N ALA A 263 9.05 5.58 1.01
CA ALA A 263 10.33 6.28 1.11
C ALA A 263 10.39 7.54 0.21
N GLY A 264 9.84 7.44 -1.01
CA GLY A 264 9.74 8.58 -1.94
C GLY A 264 8.77 9.66 -1.45
N PHE A 265 7.65 9.27 -0.86
CA PHE A 265 6.67 10.21 -0.31
C PHE A 265 7.15 10.85 1.01
N SER A 266 7.80 10.07 1.88
CA SER A 266 8.50 10.51 3.10
C SER A 266 9.53 11.61 2.81
N HIS A 267 10.24 11.52 1.67
CA HIS A 267 11.11 12.59 1.22
C HIS A 267 10.35 13.90 0.91
N GLN A 268 9.18 13.82 0.26
CA GLN A 268 8.35 15.00 -0.03
C GLN A 268 7.83 15.64 1.27
N VAL A 269 7.31 14.84 2.21
CA VAL A 269 6.84 15.33 3.52
C VAL A 269 8.01 15.96 4.31
N ARG A 270 9.18 15.31 4.33
CA ARG A 270 10.39 15.84 4.98
C ARG A 270 10.83 17.18 4.39
N SER A 271 10.91 17.27 3.06
CA SER A 271 11.28 18.49 2.35
C SER A 271 10.33 19.65 2.68
N LEU A 272 9.02 19.40 2.71
CA LEU A 272 8.00 20.39 3.07
C LEU A 272 8.16 20.91 4.51
N VAL A 273 8.41 20.03 5.48
CA VAL A 273 8.63 20.41 6.89
C VAL A 273 9.91 21.25 7.04
N LEU A 274 11.01 20.82 6.40
CA LEU A 274 12.29 21.54 6.49
C LEU A 274 12.21 22.91 5.80
N ASN A 275 11.57 23.00 4.62
CA ASN A 275 11.35 24.28 3.94
C ASN A 275 10.55 25.25 4.82
N ASN A 276 9.46 24.81 5.44
CA ASN A 276 8.67 25.66 6.34
C ASN A 276 9.47 26.21 7.55
N ILE A 277 10.43 25.44 8.08
CA ILE A 277 11.35 25.93 9.13
C ILE A 277 12.29 27.00 8.58
N ILE A 278 12.86 26.78 7.39
CA ILE A 278 13.77 27.72 6.71
C ILE A 278 13.04 29.03 6.37
N ASP A 279 11.85 28.94 5.77
CA ASP A 279 11.03 30.08 5.33
C ASP A 279 10.61 30.99 6.50
N LYS A 280 10.33 30.39 7.66
CA LYS A 280 10.03 31.13 8.91
C LYS A 280 11.27 31.53 9.71
N LYS A 281 12.45 31.04 9.35
CA LYS A 281 13.72 31.20 10.09
C LYS A 281 13.71 30.59 11.51
N GLU A 282 12.85 29.61 11.75
CA GLU A 282 12.63 28.96 13.06
C GLU A 282 13.68 27.85 13.38
N PHE A 283 14.94 28.06 12.99
CA PHE A 283 16.02 27.05 13.06
C PHE A 283 16.25 26.47 14.46
N GLY A 284 15.99 27.27 15.51
CA GLY A 284 16.15 26.88 16.91
C GLY A 284 15.29 25.69 17.35
N ILE A 285 14.18 25.40 16.66
CA ILE A 285 13.33 24.23 16.93
C ILE A 285 14.14 22.93 16.77
N LEU A 286 14.97 22.83 15.73
CA LEU A 286 15.75 21.62 15.45
C LEU A 286 17.18 21.66 15.96
N ALA A 287 17.72 22.84 16.33
CA ALA A 287 19.13 23.04 16.67
C ALA A 287 19.68 22.07 17.74
N LYS A 288 18.88 21.68 18.73
CA LYS A 288 19.26 20.75 19.82
C LYS A 288 18.85 19.29 19.57
N THR A 289 18.43 18.95 18.36
CA THR A 289 17.84 17.65 18.00
C THR A 289 18.74 16.85 17.06
N LYS A 290 18.54 15.54 16.98
CA LYS A 290 19.21 14.69 15.96
C LYS A 290 18.87 15.05 14.51
N TYR A 291 17.91 15.95 14.27
CA TYR A 291 17.50 16.40 12.95
C TYR A 291 18.24 17.66 12.46
N PHE A 292 19.05 18.33 13.29
CA PHE A 292 19.83 19.49 12.85
C PHE A 292 20.81 19.19 11.70
N PRO A 293 21.52 18.04 11.67
CA PRO A 293 22.35 17.66 10.51
C PRO A 293 21.52 17.44 9.23
N VAL A 294 20.28 16.93 9.37
CA VAL A 294 19.35 16.73 8.25
C VAL A 294 18.91 18.08 7.67
N LEU A 295 18.63 19.06 8.54
CA LEU A 295 18.35 20.45 8.14
C LEU A 295 19.55 21.10 7.45
N LYS A 296 20.78 20.94 7.99
CA LYS A 296 22.03 21.41 7.36
C LYS A 296 22.19 20.84 5.94
N SER A 297 22.11 19.52 5.78
CA SER A 297 22.22 18.85 4.48
C SER A 297 21.13 19.29 3.49
N HIS A 298 19.88 19.37 3.93
CA HIS A 298 18.77 19.86 3.09
C HIS A 298 19.01 21.30 2.60
N THR A 299 19.49 22.16 3.49
CA THR A 299 19.80 23.57 3.18
C THR A 299 20.93 23.71 2.15
N MET A 300 21.94 22.84 2.19
CA MET A 300 22.98 22.77 1.15
C MET A 300 22.41 22.32 -0.19
N ASN A 301 21.51 21.32 -0.19
CA ASN A 301 20.88 20.80 -1.41
C ASN A 301 19.94 21.81 -2.07
N THR A 302 19.29 22.69 -1.30
CA THR A 302 18.40 23.75 -1.82
C THR A 302 19.10 25.09 -2.06
N ASN A 303 20.42 25.18 -1.79
CA ASN A 303 21.22 26.42 -1.85
C ASN A 303 20.73 27.57 -0.94
N ASN A 304 19.84 27.33 0.03
CA ASN A 304 19.30 28.38 0.92
C ASN A 304 20.20 28.64 2.16
N VAL A 305 21.51 28.75 1.91
CA VAL A 305 22.58 28.66 2.93
C VAL A 305 22.69 29.93 3.78
N THR A 306 22.32 31.09 3.25
CA THR A 306 22.50 32.41 3.89
C THR A 306 21.78 32.53 5.23
N GLU A 307 20.51 32.14 5.30
CA GLU A 307 19.70 32.28 6.50
C GLU A 307 20.16 31.35 7.64
N LEU A 308 20.58 30.13 7.30
CA LEU A 308 21.14 29.19 8.29
C LEU A 308 22.55 29.63 8.76
N VAL A 309 23.38 30.20 7.88
CA VAL A 309 24.66 30.82 8.28
C VAL A 309 24.44 31.98 9.25
N ASN A 310 23.49 32.87 8.97
CA ASN A 310 23.14 33.99 9.85
C ASN A 310 22.67 33.50 11.23
N TYR A 311 21.84 32.45 11.27
CA TYR A 311 21.41 31.83 12.51
C TYR A 311 22.58 31.22 13.30
N LEU A 312 23.42 30.41 12.65
CA LEU A 312 24.59 29.78 13.28
C LEU A 312 25.54 30.84 13.89
N ALA A 313 25.80 31.92 13.14
CA ALA A 313 26.71 32.98 13.55
C ALA A 313 26.20 33.80 14.76
N ASN A 314 24.88 33.98 14.88
CA ASN A 314 24.26 34.82 15.91
C ASN A 314 23.87 34.04 17.18
N GLU A 315 23.35 32.81 17.04
CA GLU A 315 22.68 32.07 18.12
C GLU A 315 23.49 30.87 18.65
N LEU A 316 24.50 30.40 17.90
CA LEU A 316 25.33 29.24 18.27
C LEU A 316 26.81 29.62 18.40
N SER A 317 27.53 29.75 17.29
CA SER A 317 28.88 30.30 17.26
C SER A 317 29.36 30.62 15.85
N LEU A 318 30.29 31.58 15.75
CA LEU A 318 31.02 31.90 14.51
C LEU A 318 31.82 30.70 13.99
N GLU A 319 32.30 29.82 14.89
CA GLU A 319 33.01 28.60 14.55
C GLU A 319 32.08 27.60 13.83
N GLU A 320 30.89 27.31 14.38
CA GLU A 320 29.90 26.45 13.72
C GLU A 320 29.45 26.98 12.36
N ALA A 321 29.29 28.30 12.25
CA ALA A 321 28.95 28.95 10.98
C ALA A 321 30.08 28.78 9.94
N SER A 322 31.35 28.91 10.35
CA SER A 322 32.51 28.69 9.48
C SER A 322 32.64 27.23 9.02
N VAL A 323 32.41 26.26 9.91
CA VAL A 323 32.42 24.82 9.59
C VAL A 323 31.35 24.48 8.56
N PHE A 324 30.13 24.98 8.74
CA PHE A 324 29.02 24.77 7.80
C PHE A 324 29.28 25.39 6.41
N ILE A 325 29.90 26.58 6.35
CA ILE A 325 30.33 27.20 5.09
C ILE A 325 31.39 26.34 4.39
N THR A 326 32.40 25.84 5.12
CA THR A 326 33.43 24.95 4.57
C THR A 326 32.84 23.64 4.02
N GLU A 327 31.85 23.08 4.72
CA GLU A 327 31.14 21.87 4.29
C GLU A 327 30.31 22.13 3.01
N TYR A 328 29.62 23.27 2.92
CA TYR A 328 28.88 23.69 1.72
C TYR A 328 29.80 23.90 0.49
N TYR A 329 30.97 24.53 0.64
CA TYR A 329 31.91 24.67 -0.49
C TYR A 329 32.40 23.32 -1.01
N LYS A 330 32.71 22.38 -0.11
CA LYS A 330 33.05 20.99 -0.48
C LYS A 330 31.89 20.31 -1.21
N HIS A 331 30.65 20.47 -0.71
CA HIS A 331 29.45 19.94 -1.34
C HIS A 331 29.22 20.50 -2.76
N CYS A 332 29.51 21.79 -2.97
CA CYS A 332 29.45 22.45 -4.27
C CYS A 332 30.64 22.14 -5.22
N GLY A 333 31.63 21.35 -4.80
CA GLY A 333 32.85 21.10 -5.58
C GLY A 333 33.72 22.34 -5.82
N LYS A 334 33.55 23.40 -5.02
CA LYS A 334 34.33 24.65 -5.14
C LYS A 334 35.56 24.59 -4.22
N PRO A 335 36.71 25.16 -4.63
CA PRO A 335 37.87 25.24 -3.76
C PRO A 335 37.54 26.05 -2.50
N VAL A 336 37.79 25.46 -1.33
CA VAL A 336 37.68 26.16 -0.04
C VAL A 336 38.76 27.25 -0.02
N PRO A 337 38.45 28.51 0.35
CA PRO A 337 39.46 29.55 0.50
C PRO A 337 40.56 29.12 1.48
N PRO A 338 41.85 29.17 1.11
CA PRO A 338 42.94 28.80 2.02
C PRO A 338 43.04 29.80 3.17
N GLU A 339 43.07 29.30 4.40
CA GLU A 339 43.57 29.98 5.61
C GLU A 339 42.96 31.36 5.96
N ALA A 340 41.73 31.65 5.52
CA ALA A 340 40.94 32.73 6.12
C ALA A 340 40.47 32.30 7.52
N THR A 341 40.62 33.16 8.53
CA THR A 341 40.05 32.89 9.87
C THR A 341 38.51 32.75 9.79
N PRO A 342 37.86 32.05 10.74
CA PRO A 342 36.39 31.90 10.76
C PRO A 342 35.61 33.21 10.54
N CYS A 343 36.11 34.31 11.12
CA CYS A 343 35.56 35.65 10.95
C CYS A 343 35.76 36.23 9.54
N GLU A 344 36.88 35.96 8.87
CA GLU A 344 37.17 36.45 7.52
C GLU A 344 36.36 35.70 6.47
N THR A 345 36.21 34.37 6.60
CA THR A 345 35.37 33.56 5.70
C THR A 345 33.90 33.97 5.79
N LEU A 346 33.43 34.35 6.99
CA LEU A 346 32.09 34.92 7.21
C LEU A 346 31.97 36.34 6.65
N LYS A 347 32.94 37.23 6.90
CA LYS A 347 32.93 38.61 6.36
C LYS A 347 32.94 38.66 4.84
N VAL A 348 33.72 37.81 4.18
CA VAL A 348 33.76 37.73 2.71
C VAL A 348 32.40 37.27 2.16
N ASN A 349 31.74 36.29 2.79
CA ASN A 349 30.43 35.79 2.33
C ASN A 349 29.28 36.76 2.63
N LEU A 350 29.25 37.39 3.80
CA LEU A 350 28.28 38.44 4.11
C LEU A 350 28.45 39.62 3.15
N ALA A 351 29.69 40.07 2.90
CA ALA A 351 29.95 41.11 1.91
C ALA A 351 29.53 40.70 0.49
N GLN A 352 29.81 39.47 0.04
CA GLN A 352 29.40 39.00 -1.28
C GLN A 352 27.89 38.86 -1.44
N SER A 353 27.14 38.51 -0.39
CA SER A 353 25.67 38.49 -0.45
C SER A 353 25.03 39.88 -0.56
N TYR A 354 25.70 40.94 -0.09
CA TYR A 354 25.29 42.33 -0.39
C TYR A 354 25.52 42.73 -1.86
N TRP A 355 26.46 42.11 -2.59
CA TRP A 355 26.70 42.37 -4.02
C TRP A 355 25.75 41.61 -4.97
N VAL A 356 24.85 40.78 -4.45
CA VAL A 356 23.82 40.06 -5.23
C VAL A 356 22.42 40.68 -5.05
N LEU A 357 22.33 41.81 -4.32
CA LEU A 357 21.09 42.55 -4.06
C LEU A 357 21.15 44.02 -4.53
N THR A 358 21.73 44.23 -5.72
CA THR A 358 21.52 45.42 -6.57
C THR A 358 21.25 44.97 -7.99
#